data_AF-A0A077RDB9-F1
#
_entry.id   AF-A0A077RDB9-F1
#
_cell.length_a   1.000
_cell.length_b   1.000
_cell.length_c   1.000
_cell.angle_alpha   90.00
_cell.angle_beta   90.00
_cell.angle_gamma   90.00
#
_symmetry.space_group_name_H-M   'P 1'
#
loop_
_entity.id
_entity.type
_entity.pdbx_description
1 polymer ?
#
loop_
_entity_poly.entity_id
_entity_poly.type
_entity_poly.pdbx_seq_one_letter_code
_entity_poly.pdbx_strand_id
1 'polypeptide(L)'
;MTSAHRDNVDLKKWPHIVALAIHGGAGGTTTLDMPPDLLAAYRARLRNVLNTTYSSKHTSSLDAVCHAVSQLEDSPLFNAGKGAVFDSAGRTVCEASLMTTQPGFHSKNAAVTGVRQTKNPILLVKVLLENNTDLGGHAFYSGNAAEKAGWKYGTEKVSKRYYYTKRRWLEHKRGIETGLFKPAKDKVESESDAELDLPPYATTPRDVKKVEEEHEDQAIFDSYAELKDFLPQGTVGAVALDSSGHLSVATSTGGKTNKFPGRIGDTPSVGSGFLADSWSASTTSSNPRFYKHIRSSGFFYLLRKIFNPRGSKTLLKGGHGEIEQGIAISGTGDGDFFLRTNFASSIAHRIRYGNMPFEKAIRAAMDELIKSYGSKKGVGGAIVLDKEGKAFFPLAANTMNRGLISAQTGYQTKIAIFYDESLA
;
A
#
# COMPACT_ATOMS: atom_id res chain seq x y z
N MET A 1 13.43 49.68 -21.18
CA MET A 1 13.35 48.66 -22.26
C MET A 1 14.53 47.73 -22.03
N THR A 2 14.47 46.45 -21.66
CA THR A 2 13.48 45.36 -21.58
C THR A 2 14.16 44.31 -20.68
N SER A 3 13.61 43.91 -19.53
CA SER A 3 12.80 42.69 -19.30
C SER A 3 13.35 41.38 -19.87
N ALA A 4 13.39 40.35 -19.01
CA ALA A 4 13.50 38.89 -19.26
C ALA A 4 14.84 38.38 -19.85
N HIS A 5 15.47 37.32 -19.33
CA HIS A 5 14.92 35.99 -19.10
C HIS A 5 15.46 35.31 -17.83
N ARG A 6 14.55 34.99 -16.90
CA ARG A 6 14.51 33.65 -16.30
C ARG A 6 13.86 32.72 -17.31
N ASP A 7 14.10 31.42 -17.11
CA ASP A 7 13.41 30.26 -17.67
C ASP A 7 14.14 29.52 -18.80
N ASN A 8 14.66 28.34 -18.44
CA ASN A 8 14.24 27.08 -19.06
C ASN A 8 14.76 25.91 -18.21
N VAL A 9 14.03 25.59 -17.13
CA VAL A 9 13.96 24.19 -16.71
C VAL A 9 13.11 23.53 -17.78
N ASP A 10 13.72 22.66 -18.57
CA ASP A 10 13.06 21.94 -19.66
C ASP A 10 11.98 21.00 -19.09
N LEU A 11 10.77 21.55 -18.91
CA LEU A 11 9.58 20.84 -18.43
C LEU A 11 9.02 19.84 -19.47
N LYS A 12 9.74 19.56 -20.56
CA LYS A 12 9.34 18.61 -21.62
C LYS A 12 10.06 17.25 -21.59
N LYS A 13 10.69 16.85 -20.48
CA LYS A 13 11.44 15.57 -20.40
C LYS A 13 10.96 14.51 -19.40
N TRP A 14 9.89 14.72 -18.63
CA TRP A 14 9.53 13.79 -17.56
C TRP A 14 8.06 13.35 -17.61
N PRO A 15 7.75 12.18 -18.20
CA PRO A 15 6.62 11.37 -17.79
C PRO A 15 7.16 10.33 -16.81
N HIS A 16 7.03 10.49 -15.49
CA HIS A 16 6.93 9.33 -14.58
C HIS A 16 6.88 9.72 -13.10
N ILE A 17 6.42 8.73 -12.35
CA ILE A 17 6.50 8.55 -10.90
C ILE A 17 7.90 8.84 -10.34
N VAL A 18 7.99 9.80 -9.41
CA VAL A 18 9.21 10.20 -8.70
C VAL A 18 9.68 9.12 -7.73
N ALA A 19 8.74 8.50 -7.02
CA ALA A 19 8.98 7.42 -6.09
C ALA A 19 7.77 6.50 -6.02
N LEU A 20 8.02 5.18 -6.03
CA LEU A 20 7.02 4.13 -5.82
C LEU A 20 7.58 3.13 -4.81
N ALA A 21 6.86 2.95 -3.71
CA ALA A 21 7.11 1.89 -2.75
C ALA A 21 5.94 0.92 -2.73
N ILE A 22 6.22 -0.36 -2.55
CA ILE A 22 5.21 -1.43 -2.44
C ILE A 22 5.48 -2.31 -1.22
N HIS A 23 4.44 -2.95 -0.70
CA HIS A 23 4.55 -4.09 0.20
C HIS A 23 3.62 -5.24 -0.22
N GLY A 24 4.09 -6.47 0.02
CA GLY A 24 3.35 -7.73 -0.11
C GLY A 24 2.92 -8.33 1.23
N GLY A 25 3.01 -7.54 2.30
CA GLY A 25 2.55 -7.91 3.65
C GLY A 25 3.68 -8.12 4.65
N ALA A 26 3.40 -7.76 5.91
CA ALA A 26 4.28 -7.99 7.06
C ALA A 26 3.78 -9.16 7.91
N GLY A 27 4.71 -9.86 8.57
CA GLY A 27 4.38 -10.91 9.54
C GLY A 27 5.21 -12.19 9.38
N GLY A 28 4.60 -13.32 9.73
CA GLY A 28 5.21 -14.65 9.73
C GLY A 28 5.01 -15.46 8.44
N THR A 29 4.47 -14.87 7.36
CA THR A 29 4.31 -15.57 6.08
C THR A 29 5.63 -15.97 5.44
N THR A 30 6.69 -15.24 5.78
CA THR A 30 8.04 -15.50 5.34
C THR A 30 8.92 -15.67 6.58
N THR A 31 9.61 -16.81 6.66
CA THR A 31 10.53 -17.15 7.76
C THR A 31 11.95 -17.25 7.22
N LEU A 32 12.95 -17.26 8.11
CA LEU A 32 14.35 -17.52 7.71
C LEU A 32 14.52 -18.93 7.10
N ASP A 33 13.61 -19.84 7.41
CA ASP A 33 13.62 -21.24 6.95
C ASP A 33 12.79 -21.46 5.67
N MET A 34 12.34 -20.38 5.02
CA MET A 34 11.55 -20.47 3.80
C MET A 34 12.35 -21.15 2.67
N PRO A 35 11.73 -22.05 1.88
CA PRO A 35 12.37 -22.64 0.72
C PRO A 35 12.99 -21.59 -0.23
N PRO A 36 14.24 -21.78 -0.70
CA PRO A 36 14.96 -20.75 -1.46
C PRO A 36 14.27 -20.32 -2.77
N ASP A 37 13.60 -21.24 -3.46
CA ASP A 37 12.85 -21.00 -4.68
C ASP A 37 11.55 -20.23 -4.43
N LEU A 38 10.83 -20.53 -3.35
CA LEU A 38 9.66 -19.74 -2.92
C LEU A 38 10.08 -18.30 -2.54
N LEU A 39 11.19 -18.16 -1.81
CA LEU A 39 11.76 -16.85 -1.48
C LEU A 39 12.18 -16.10 -2.75
N ALA A 40 12.77 -16.80 -3.72
CA ALA A 40 13.13 -16.22 -5.02
C ALA A 40 11.88 -15.77 -5.80
N ALA A 41 10.78 -16.53 -5.76
CA ALA A 41 9.51 -16.16 -6.37
C ALA A 41 8.95 -14.86 -5.79
N TYR A 42 8.94 -14.71 -4.45
CA TYR A 42 8.56 -13.45 -3.80
C TYR A 42 9.42 -12.27 -4.27
N ARG A 43 10.74 -12.42 -4.29
CA ARG A 43 11.64 -11.35 -4.75
C ARG A 43 11.46 -11.02 -6.22
N ALA A 44 11.27 -12.03 -7.07
CA ALA A 44 11.07 -11.88 -8.50
C ALA A 44 9.77 -11.12 -8.78
N ARG A 45 8.67 -11.51 -8.10
CA ARG A 45 7.38 -10.85 -8.25
C ARG A 45 7.42 -9.39 -7.80
N LEU A 46 7.97 -9.09 -6.61
CA LEU A 46 8.09 -7.69 -6.15
C LEU A 46 8.90 -6.84 -7.14
N ARG A 47 10.01 -7.38 -7.67
CA ARG A 47 10.84 -6.70 -8.67
C ARG A 47 10.07 -6.48 -9.97
N ASN A 48 9.35 -7.49 -10.45
CA ASN A 48 8.53 -7.40 -11.64
C ASN A 48 7.48 -6.29 -11.50
N VAL A 49 6.70 -6.28 -10.40
CA VAL A 49 5.67 -5.26 -10.14
C VAL A 49 6.23 -3.84 -10.19
N LEU A 50 7.39 -3.60 -9.55
CA LEU A 50 8.03 -2.28 -9.60
C LEU A 50 8.49 -1.91 -11.02
N ASN A 51 9.16 -2.85 -11.71
CA ASN A 51 9.68 -2.62 -13.06
C ASN A 51 8.58 -2.36 -14.08
N THR A 52 7.52 -3.18 -14.08
CA THR A 52 6.39 -3.04 -15.01
C THR A 52 5.65 -1.74 -14.72
N THR A 53 5.33 -1.44 -13.45
CA THR A 53 4.64 -0.19 -13.09
C THR A 53 5.43 1.05 -13.49
N TYR A 54 6.74 1.05 -13.25
CA TYR A 54 7.59 2.17 -13.63
C TYR A 54 7.74 2.28 -15.16
N SER A 55 7.90 1.15 -15.86
CA SER A 55 8.05 1.11 -17.33
C SER A 55 6.77 1.42 -18.09
N SER A 56 5.59 1.27 -17.46
CA SER A 56 4.30 1.69 -18.00
C SER A 56 4.15 3.22 -18.11
N LYS A 57 5.11 4.00 -17.59
CA LYS A 57 5.16 5.48 -17.71
C LYS A 57 3.88 6.17 -17.25
N HIS A 58 3.26 5.67 -16.19
CA HIS A 58 2.11 6.34 -15.57
C HIS A 58 2.48 7.78 -15.21
N THR A 59 1.60 8.71 -15.55
CA THR A 59 1.74 10.14 -15.24
C THR A 59 1.09 10.52 -13.92
N SER A 60 0.14 9.70 -13.45
CA SER A 60 -0.55 9.89 -12.17
C SER A 60 -0.04 8.89 -11.13
N SER A 61 0.18 9.40 -9.92
CA SER A 61 0.44 8.56 -8.74
C SER A 61 -0.70 7.57 -8.47
N LEU A 62 -1.95 7.96 -8.75
CA LEU A 62 -3.15 7.13 -8.60
C LEU A 62 -3.08 5.90 -9.50
N ASP A 63 -2.79 6.10 -10.79
CA ASP A 63 -2.68 5.01 -11.75
C ASP A 63 -1.54 4.05 -11.38
N ALA A 64 -0.40 4.59 -10.94
CA ALA A 64 0.75 3.78 -10.56
C ALA A 64 0.46 2.89 -9.34
N VAL A 65 -0.18 3.42 -8.29
CA VAL A 65 -0.52 2.59 -7.12
C VAL A 65 -1.57 1.54 -7.45
N CYS A 66 -2.57 1.87 -8.27
CA CYS A 66 -3.57 0.90 -8.73
C CYS A 66 -2.96 -0.20 -9.60
N HIS A 67 -2.08 0.15 -10.54
CA HIS A 67 -1.37 -0.81 -11.38
C HIS A 67 -0.48 -1.74 -10.54
N ALA A 68 0.30 -1.19 -9.61
CA ALA A 68 1.15 -1.98 -8.73
C ALA A 68 0.33 -2.96 -7.86
N VAL A 69 -0.74 -2.49 -7.22
CA VAL A 69 -1.58 -3.34 -6.36
C VAL A 69 -2.35 -4.38 -7.16
N SER A 70 -2.84 -4.05 -8.36
CA SER A 70 -3.55 -5.03 -9.20
C SER A 70 -2.66 -6.23 -9.58
N GLN A 71 -1.38 -5.99 -9.87
CA GLN A 71 -0.43 -7.08 -10.13
C GLN A 71 -0.11 -7.91 -8.87
N LEU A 72 -0.14 -7.30 -7.69
CA LEU A 72 -0.03 -8.04 -6.42
C LEU A 72 -1.30 -8.86 -6.15
N GLU A 73 -2.48 -8.36 -6.52
CA GLU A 73 -3.76 -9.08 -6.44
C GLU A 73 -3.87 -10.23 -7.45
N ASP A 74 -3.17 -10.17 -8.58
CA ASP A 74 -3.16 -11.25 -9.57
C ASP A 74 -2.21 -12.39 -9.19
N SER A 75 -1.27 -12.16 -8.26
CA SER A 75 -0.29 -13.16 -7.83
C SER A 75 -0.77 -13.94 -6.60
N PRO A 76 -0.88 -15.29 -6.68
CA PRO A 76 -1.28 -16.14 -5.56
C PRO A 76 -0.35 -16.08 -4.35
N LEU A 77 0.86 -15.54 -4.51
CA LEU A 77 1.86 -15.41 -3.44
C LEU A 77 1.38 -14.49 -2.30
N PHE A 78 0.50 -13.53 -2.60
CA PHE A 78 0.06 -12.53 -1.65
C PHE A 78 -1.37 -12.74 -1.20
N ASN A 79 -1.72 -12.16 -0.05
CA ASN A 79 -3.05 -12.27 0.53
C ASN A 79 -3.93 -11.10 0.09
N ALA A 80 -4.21 -11.02 -1.20
CA ALA A 80 -5.15 -10.08 -1.83
C ALA A 80 -5.53 -10.63 -3.20
N GLY A 81 -6.78 -10.42 -3.65
CA GLY A 81 -7.23 -10.98 -4.93
C GLY A 81 -6.97 -12.50 -5.01
N LYS A 82 -6.38 -12.97 -6.10
CA LYS A 82 -5.90 -14.35 -6.24
C LYS A 82 -4.92 -14.67 -5.11
N GLY A 83 -5.26 -15.64 -4.26
CA GLY A 83 -4.46 -15.96 -3.06
C GLY A 83 -4.96 -15.30 -1.77
N ALA A 84 -6.10 -14.62 -1.80
CA ALA A 84 -6.82 -14.19 -0.60
C ALA A 84 -7.11 -15.37 0.35
N VAL A 85 -7.00 -15.11 1.63
CA VAL A 85 -7.31 -16.08 2.70
C VAL A 85 -8.81 -16.31 2.86
N PHE A 86 -9.17 -17.42 3.50
CA PHE A 86 -10.55 -17.80 3.78
C PHE A 86 -11.01 -17.31 5.15
N ASP A 87 -12.26 -16.89 5.24
CA ASP A 87 -12.98 -16.72 6.52
C ASP A 87 -13.32 -18.09 7.14
N SER A 88 -13.86 -18.11 8.36
CA SER A 88 -14.23 -19.37 9.03
C SER A 88 -15.37 -20.13 8.35
N ALA A 89 -16.05 -19.53 7.38
CA ALA A 89 -17.07 -20.16 6.55
C ALA A 89 -16.52 -20.67 5.21
N GLY A 90 -15.20 -20.63 5.00
CA GLY A 90 -14.56 -21.12 3.78
C GLY A 90 -14.74 -20.18 2.58
N ARG A 91 -14.95 -18.89 2.81
CA ARG A 91 -15.14 -17.88 1.74
C ARG A 91 -13.95 -16.93 1.68
N THR A 92 -13.52 -16.57 0.47
CA THR A 92 -12.61 -15.45 0.23
C THR A 92 -13.41 -14.15 0.18
N VAL A 93 -13.09 -13.20 1.07
CA VAL A 93 -13.81 -11.93 1.19
C VAL A 93 -12.80 -10.80 1.27
N CYS A 94 -12.63 -10.08 0.16
CA CYS A 94 -11.60 -9.06 0.02
C CYS A 94 -12.08 -7.66 0.45
N GLU A 95 -11.11 -6.84 0.82
CA GLU A 95 -11.25 -5.44 1.21
C GLU A 95 -10.15 -4.64 0.49
N ALA A 96 -10.45 -3.43 0.03
CA ALA A 96 -9.46 -2.57 -0.63
C ALA A 96 -9.79 -1.09 -0.43
N SER A 97 -8.77 -0.24 -0.61
CA SER A 97 -8.87 1.21 -0.45
C SER A 97 -7.89 1.99 -1.32
N LEU A 98 -8.26 3.24 -1.59
CA LEU A 98 -7.53 4.16 -2.43
C LEU A 98 -7.71 5.58 -1.91
N MET A 99 -6.62 6.34 -1.81
CA MET A 99 -6.66 7.77 -1.49
C MET A 99 -5.63 8.53 -2.31
N THR A 100 -5.95 9.76 -2.70
CA THR A 100 -5.05 10.61 -3.49
C THR A 100 -5.14 12.07 -3.10
N THR A 101 -4.01 12.78 -3.24
CA THR A 101 -3.95 14.25 -3.16
C THR A 101 -4.13 14.90 -4.52
N GLN A 102 -4.29 14.13 -5.60
CA GLN A 102 -4.57 14.66 -6.92
C GLN A 102 -5.92 15.40 -6.92
N PRO A 103 -6.01 16.60 -7.53
CA PRO A 103 -7.27 17.33 -7.61
C PRO A 103 -8.22 16.71 -8.64
N GLY A 104 -9.48 17.14 -8.60
CA GLY A 104 -10.48 16.78 -9.62
C GLY A 104 -11.40 15.59 -9.25
N PHE A 105 -11.21 14.99 -8.08
CA PHE A 105 -12.11 13.97 -7.55
C PHE A 105 -13.12 14.57 -6.57
N HIS A 106 -14.36 14.06 -6.58
CA HIS A 106 -15.41 14.49 -5.64
C HIS A 106 -15.08 14.12 -4.20
N SER A 107 -14.63 12.88 -3.99
CA SER A 107 -14.01 12.42 -2.75
C SER A 107 -12.51 12.22 -2.97
N LYS A 108 -11.69 12.49 -1.94
CA LYS A 108 -10.24 12.18 -1.99
C LYS A 108 -9.93 10.70 -1.80
N ASN A 109 -10.90 9.91 -1.36
CA ASN A 109 -10.74 8.49 -1.07
C ASN A 109 -11.98 7.67 -1.42
N ALA A 110 -11.75 6.39 -1.69
CA ALA A 110 -12.79 5.38 -1.76
C ALA A 110 -12.29 4.09 -1.09
N ALA A 111 -13.20 3.32 -0.53
CA ALA A 111 -12.92 2.00 0.03
C ALA A 111 -14.05 1.02 -0.28
N VAL A 112 -13.73 -0.27 -0.29
CA VAL A 112 -14.68 -1.37 -0.49
C VAL A 112 -14.44 -2.48 0.53
N THR A 113 -15.53 -3.06 1.03
CA THR A 113 -15.52 -4.28 1.84
C THR A 113 -16.41 -5.34 1.19
N GLY A 114 -16.20 -6.61 1.53
CA GLY A 114 -17.13 -7.67 1.11
C GLY A 114 -17.02 -8.07 -0.37
N VAL A 115 -15.88 -7.81 -1.02
CA VAL A 115 -15.67 -8.13 -2.45
C VAL A 115 -15.43 -9.63 -2.63
N ARG A 116 -16.23 -10.27 -3.48
CA ARG A 116 -16.20 -11.74 -3.69
C ARG A 116 -16.14 -12.18 -5.14
N GLN A 117 -16.37 -11.29 -6.11
CA GLN A 117 -16.54 -11.65 -7.53
C GLN A 117 -15.93 -10.62 -8.49
N THR A 118 -15.08 -9.71 -8.03
CA THR A 118 -14.38 -8.72 -8.85
C THR A 118 -12.88 -8.98 -8.82
N LYS A 119 -12.31 -9.33 -9.97
CA LYS A 119 -10.95 -9.85 -10.10
C LYS A 119 -9.91 -9.10 -9.27
N ASN A 120 -9.92 -7.78 -9.42
CA ASN A 120 -9.00 -6.86 -8.75
C ASN A 120 -9.78 -5.89 -7.87
N PRO A 121 -9.91 -6.16 -6.56
CA PRO A 121 -10.54 -5.25 -5.61
C PRO A 121 -10.01 -3.81 -5.69
N ILE A 122 -8.73 -3.58 -5.95
CA ILE A 122 -8.22 -2.20 -6.07
C ILE A 122 -8.75 -1.47 -7.31
N LEU A 123 -8.93 -2.17 -8.43
CA LEU A 123 -9.49 -1.57 -9.65
C LEU A 123 -10.98 -1.29 -9.47
N LEU A 124 -11.68 -2.09 -8.66
CA LEU A 124 -13.03 -1.74 -8.19
C LEU A 124 -13.05 -0.43 -7.43
N VAL A 125 -12.15 -0.23 -6.47
CA VAL A 125 -12.08 1.04 -5.73
C VAL A 125 -11.76 2.19 -6.67
N LYS A 126 -10.84 1.99 -7.64
CA LYS A 126 -10.47 3.01 -8.63
C LYS A 126 -11.68 3.49 -9.42
N VAL A 127 -12.45 2.58 -10.02
CA VAL A 127 -13.62 2.99 -10.82
C VAL A 127 -14.71 3.64 -9.96
N LEU A 128 -14.87 3.23 -8.70
CA LEU A 128 -15.81 3.86 -7.77
C LEU A 128 -15.38 5.28 -7.37
N LEU A 129 -14.07 5.53 -7.29
CA LEU A 129 -13.49 6.87 -7.04
C LEU A 129 -13.62 7.77 -8.28
N GLU A 130 -13.34 7.24 -9.47
CA GLU A 130 -13.40 8.01 -10.72
C GLU A 130 -14.84 8.37 -11.11
N ASN A 131 -15.79 7.46 -10.87
CA ASN A 131 -17.22 7.67 -11.15
C ASN A 131 -18.01 8.08 -9.91
N ASN A 132 -17.31 8.62 -8.89
CA ASN A 132 -17.88 8.85 -7.57
C ASN A 132 -19.06 9.83 -7.59
N THR A 133 -18.99 10.86 -8.42
CA THR A 133 -20.06 11.86 -8.60
C THR A 133 -21.37 11.21 -9.03
N ASP A 134 -21.32 10.32 -10.02
CA ASP A 134 -22.49 9.60 -10.54
C ASP A 134 -23.04 8.57 -9.53
N LEU A 135 -22.19 8.16 -8.58
CA LEU A 135 -22.50 7.22 -7.52
C LEU A 135 -22.88 7.90 -6.19
N GLY A 136 -23.18 9.20 -6.19
CA GLY A 136 -23.66 9.91 -5.01
C GLY A 136 -22.57 10.43 -4.06
N GLY A 137 -21.30 10.38 -4.48
CA GLY A 137 -20.22 11.06 -3.79
C GLY A 137 -19.68 10.36 -2.54
N HIS A 138 -19.70 9.02 -2.48
CA HIS A 138 -19.44 8.27 -1.25
C HIS A 138 -17.96 7.89 -1.09
N ALA A 139 -17.47 7.90 0.15
CA ALA A 139 -16.10 7.50 0.47
C ALA A 139 -15.95 5.98 0.71
N PHE A 140 -17.04 5.25 0.89
CA PHE A 140 -16.99 3.85 1.31
C PHE A 140 -18.19 3.07 0.78
N TYR A 141 -17.93 1.94 0.12
CA TYR A 141 -18.90 1.02 -0.45
C TYR A 141 -18.76 -0.39 0.15
N SER A 142 -19.80 -1.20 0.05
CA SER A 142 -19.79 -2.56 0.61
C SER A 142 -20.54 -3.58 -0.25
N GLY A 143 -19.97 -4.78 -0.30
CA GLY A 143 -20.56 -6.00 -0.82
C GLY A 143 -20.93 -5.96 -2.30
N ASN A 144 -21.88 -6.83 -2.65
CA ASN A 144 -22.32 -7.04 -4.03
C ASN A 144 -22.87 -5.77 -4.71
N ALA A 145 -23.41 -4.80 -3.95
CA ALA A 145 -23.86 -3.54 -4.51
C ALA A 145 -22.69 -2.71 -5.06
N ALA A 146 -21.56 -2.68 -4.34
CA ALA A 146 -20.32 -2.04 -4.78
C ALA A 146 -19.78 -2.72 -6.05
N GLU A 147 -19.72 -4.06 -6.05
CA GLU A 147 -19.24 -4.84 -7.20
C GLU A 147 -20.11 -4.60 -8.44
N LYS A 148 -21.43 -4.65 -8.30
CA LYS A 148 -22.37 -4.35 -9.39
C LYS A 148 -22.22 -2.93 -9.92
N ALA A 149 -21.90 -1.96 -9.08
CA ALA A 149 -21.61 -0.60 -9.53
C ALA A 149 -20.31 -0.57 -10.36
N GLY A 150 -19.24 -1.21 -9.88
CA GLY A 150 -17.98 -1.29 -10.61
C GLY A 150 -18.07 -2.03 -11.95
N TRP A 151 -18.82 -3.12 -12.02
CA TRP A 151 -18.97 -3.90 -13.27
C TRP A 151 -19.61 -3.07 -14.39
N LYS A 152 -20.48 -2.11 -14.05
CA LYS A 152 -21.05 -1.17 -15.03
C LYS A 152 -19.98 -0.26 -15.66
N TYR A 153 -18.90 0.00 -14.93
CA TYR A 153 -17.77 0.84 -15.33
C TYR A 153 -16.55 0.02 -15.79
N GLY A 154 -16.74 -1.28 -16.04
CA GLY A 154 -15.74 -2.10 -16.75
C GLY A 154 -14.81 -2.93 -15.87
N THR A 155 -15.06 -3.06 -14.56
CA THR A 155 -14.30 -4.06 -13.78
C THR A 155 -14.68 -5.49 -14.15
N GLU A 156 -13.68 -6.37 -14.18
CA GLU A 156 -13.86 -7.76 -14.57
C GLU A 156 -14.56 -8.57 -13.47
N LYS A 157 -15.77 -9.06 -13.78
CA LYS A 157 -16.47 -10.02 -12.93
C LYS A 157 -15.89 -11.42 -13.14
N VAL A 158 -15.50 -12.06 -12.05
CA VAL A 158 -14.95 -13.43 -12.02
C VAL A 158 -15.79 -14.36 -11.14
N SER A 159 -15.61 -15.66 -11.33
CA SER A 159 -16.15 -16.64 -10.39
C SER A 159 -15.41 -16.57 -9.05
N LYS A 160 -16.06 -17.00 -7.96
CA LYS A 160 -15.43 -17.10 -6.63
C LYS A 160 -14.18 -17.99 -6.64
N ARG A 161 -14.08 -18.91 -7.60
CA ARG A 161 -12.91 -19.80 -7.80
C ARG A 161 -11.64 -19.04 -8.17
N TYR A 162 -11.73 -17.82 -8.73
CA TYR A 162 -10.55 -17.02 -9.08
C TYR A 162 -9.62 -16.77 -7.90
N TYR A 163 -10.19 -16.54 -6.71
CA TYR A 163 -9.44 -16.24 -5.49
C TYR A 163 -8.78 -17.47 -4.86
N TYR A 164 -9.26 -18.67 -5.20
CA TYR A 164 -8.85 -19.93 -4.58
C TYR A 164 -7.41 -20.29 -4.92
N THR A 165 -6.67 -20.77 -3.92
CA THR A 165 -5.42 -21.52 -4.11
C THR A 165 -5.43 -22.75 -3.19
N LYS A 166 -4.77 -23.83 -3.63
CA LYS A 166 -4.71 -25.06 -2.83
C LYS A 166 -4.03 -24.78 -1.49
N ARG A 167 -2.94 -24.00 -1.51
CA ARG A 167 -2.22 -23.62 -0.30
C ARG A 167 -3.09 -22.89 0.72
N ARG A 168 -3.81 -21.82 0.34
CA ARG A 168 -4.67 -21.07 1.26
C ARG A 168 -5.80 -21.93 1.83
N TRP A 169 -6.31 -22.86 1.03
CA TRP A 169 -7.35 -23.78 1.48
C TRP A 169 -6.84 -24.76 2.54
N LEU A 170 -5.66 -25.33 2.35
CA LEU A 170 -5.05 -26.19 3.36
C LEU A 170 -4.66 -25.41 4.62
N GLU A 171 -4.21 -24.16 4.50
CA GLU A 171 -4.01 -23.24 5.63
C GLU A 171 -5.31 -23.05 6.43
N HIS A 172 -6.44 -22.79 5.76
CA HIS A 172 -7.76 -22.67 6.37
C HIS A 172 -8.16 -23.94 7.15
N LYS A 173 -8.02 -25.12 6.53
CA LYS A 173 -8.34 -26.42 7.15
C LYS A 173 -7.51 -26.67 8.40
N ARG A 174 -6.18 -26.50 8.31
CA ARG A 174 -5.28 -26.63 9.47
C ARG A 174 -5.66 -25.67 10.59
N GLY A 175 -6.02 -24.43 10.27
CA GLY A 175 -6.44 -23.43 11.25
C GLY A 175 -7.73 -23.79 12.00
N ILE A 176 -8.64 -24.54 11.38
CA ILE A 176 -9.85 -25.07 12.04
C ILE A 176 -9.49 -26.27 12.91
N GLU A 177 -8.72 -27.22 12.38
CA GLU A 177 -8.36 -28.47 13.06
C GLU A 177 -7.53 -28.25 14.33
N THR A 178 -6.60 -27.29 14.30
CA THR A 178 -5.72 -26.97 15.44
C THR A 178 -6.44 -26.26 16.59
N GLY A 179 -7.71 -25.87 16.44
CA GLY A 179 -8.46 -25.17 17.48
C GLY A 179 -7.91 -23.79 17.83
N LEU A 180 -6.97 -23.25 17.04
CA LEU A 180 -6.42 -21.89 17.17
C LEU A 180 -7.53 -20.83 17.11
N PHE A 181 -8.67 -21.17 16.49
CA PHE A 181 -9.89 -20.37 16.46
C PHE A 181 -11.07 -21.24 16.88
N LYS A 182 -11.70 -20.94 18.02
CA LYS A 182 -13.00 -21.51 18.36
C LYS A 182 -14.06 -20.80 17.51
N PRO A 183 -14.78 -21.47 16.60
CA PRO A 183 -15.89 -20.83 15.91
C PRO A 183 -16.90 -20.34 16.96
N ALA A 184 -17.53 -19.18 16.71
CA ALA A 184 -18.61 -18.69 17.55
C ALA A 184 -19.66 -19.81 17.69
N LYS A 185 -20.19 -19.99 18.91
CA LYS A 185 -21.12 -21.08 19.25
C LYS A 185 -22.41 -21.04 18.44
N ASP A 186 -22.73 -19.89 17.85
CA ASP A 186 -23.91 -19.69 17.04
C ASP A 186 -23.51 -19.64 15.57
N LYS A 187 -23.94 -20.65 14.81
CA LYS A 187 -23.95 -20.59 13.36
C LYS A 187 -24.82 -19.40 12.97
N VAL A 188 -24.23 -18.24 12.72
CA VAL A 188 -24.91 -17.19 11.95
C VAL A 188 -25.39 -17.85 10.68
N GLU A 189 -26.68 -17.73 10.40
CA GLU A 189 -27.33 -18.30 9.22
C GLU A 189 -26.39 -18.16 8.01
N SER A 190 -25.89 -19.29 7.54
CA SER A 190 -25.16 -19.30 6.29
C SER A 190 -26.15 -18.84 5.25
N GLU A 191 -25.94 -17.65 4.68
CA GLU A 191 -26.35 -17.46 3.28
C GLU A 191 -25.90 -18.73 2.56
N SER A 192 -26.83 -19.40 1.87
CA SER A 192 -26.75 -20.73 1.27
C SER A 192 -25.65 -20.90 0.20
N ASP A 193 -24.68 -19.99 0.20
CA ASP A 193 -23.57 -19.79 -0.70
C ASP A 193 -22.32 -20.64 -0.39
N ALA A 194 -22.24 -21.25 0.80
CA ALA A 194 -21.02 -21.90 1.28
C ALA A 194 -20.72 -23.24 0.57
N GLU A 195 -21.75 -23.94 0.09
CA GLU A 195 -21.61 -25.27 -0.52
C GLU A 195 -21.78 -25.30 -2.05
N LEU A 196 -22.40 -24.28 -2.66
CA LEU A 196 -22.78 -24.34 -4.08
C LEU A 196 -21.71 -23.85 -5.07
N ASP A 197 -20.58 -23.28 -4.62
CA ASP A 197 -19.57 -22.67 -5.51
C ASP A 197 -18.11 -23.10 -5.25
N LEU A 198 -17.85 -23.96 -4.27
CA LEU A 198 -16.51 -24.54 -4.07
C LEU A 198 -16.48 -25.91 -4.76
N PRO A 199 -15.50 -26.19 -5.64
CA PRO A 199 -15.45 -27.50 -6.28
C PRO A 199 -15.29 -28.57 -5.18
N PRO A 200 -16.04 -29.69 -5.24
CA PRO A 200 -15.50 -30.92 -4.69
C PRO A 200 -14.14 -31.09 -5.34
N TYR A 201 -13.11 -31.44 -4.57
CA TYR A 201 -11.91 -32.01 -5.16
C TYR A 201 -12.34 -33.37 -5.72
N ALA A 202 -12.99 -33.34 -6.88
CA ALA A 202 -13.36 -34.53 -7.59
C ALA A 202 -12.05 -35.11 -8.11
N THR A 203 -11.81 -36.36 -7.77
CA THR A 203 -10.77 -37.23 -8.33
C THR A 203 -11.01 -37.53 -9.83
N THR A 204 -11.85 -36.75 -10.51
CA THR A 204 -12.19 -36.92 -11.92
C THR A 204 -11.49 -35.87 -12.80
N PRO A 205 -11.08 -36.25 -14.03
CA PRO A 205 -10.32 -35.37 -14.92
C PRO A 205 -11.07 -34.11 -15.34
N ARG A 206 -10.32 -33.01 -15.54
CA ARG A 206 -10.80 -31.69 -15.99
C ARG A 206 -11.61 -31.78 -17.29
N ASP A 207 -12.74 -31.09 -17.37
CA ASP A 207 -13.39 -30.75 -18.65
C ASP A 207 -12.58 -29.65 -19.36
N VAL A 208 -12.05 -29.99 -20.53
CA VAL A 208 -10.93 -29.32 -21.24
C VAL A 208 -11.32 -28.01 -21.96
N LYS A 209 -12.53 -27.46 -21.76
CA LYS A 209 -13.05 -26.42 -22.69
C LYS A 209 -12.71 -24.96 -22.38
N LYS A 210 -12.00 -24.64 -21.30
CA LYS A 210 -11.32 -23.35 -21.09
C LYS A 210 -10.29 -23.55 -19.97
N VAL A 211 -9.05 -23.83 -20.33
CA VAL A 211 -7.94 -23.71 -19.37
C VAL A 211 -7.74 -22.21 -19.19
N GLU A 212 -8.29 -21.63 -18.11
CA GLU A 212 -7.81 -20.32 -17.66
C GLU A 212 -6.30 -20.47 -17.44
N GLU A 213 -5.49 -19.67 -18.13
CA GLU A 213 -4.04 -19.69 -17.91
C GLU A 213 -3.78 -19.41 -16.43
N GLU A 214 -3.26 -20.41 -15.73
CA GLU A 214 -2.86 -20.28 -14.34
C GLU A 214 -1.71 -19.25 -14.27
N HIS A 215 -1.71 -18.41 -13.24
CA HIS A 215 -0.67 -17.41 -13.07
C HIS A 215 0.70 -18.11 -12.90
N GLU A 216 1.79 -17.53 -13.40
CA GLU A 216 3.12 -18.18 -13.38
C GLU A 216 3.60 -18.55 -11.95
N ASP A 217 3.16 -17.80 -10.94
CA ASP A 217 3.47 -18.09 -9.53
C ASP A 217 2.61 -19.24 -8.93
N GLN A 218 1.57 -19.72 -9.61
CA GLN A 218 0.63 -20.70 -9.05
C GLN A 218 1.31 -22.03 -8.73
N ALA A 219 2.12 -22.54 -9.67
CA ALA A 219 2.80 -23.82 -9.53
C ALA A 219 3.77 -23.84 -8.34
N ILE A 220 4.58 -22.79 -8.19
CA ILE A 220 5.52 -22.65 -7.08
C ILE A 220 4.80 -22.42 -5.74
N PHE A 221 3.66 -21.71 -5.74
CA PHE A 221 2.93 -21.48 -4.51
C PHE A 221 2.24 -22.75 -3.98
N ASP A 222 1.66 -23.55 -4.88
CA ASP A 222 0.94 -24.77 -4.52
C ASP A 222 1.87 -25.98 -4.26
N SER A 223 3.12 -25.98 -4.74
CA SER A 223 4.12 -27.01 -4.37
C SER A 223 4.41 -27.01 -2.86
N TYR A 224 4.20 -25.88 -2.20
CA TYR A 224 4.37 -25.68 -0.76
C TYR A 224 3.05 -25.62 0.02
N ALA A 225 1.96 -26.20 -0.51
CA ALA A 225 0.65 -26.16 0.15
C ALA A 225 0.62 -26.82 1.55
N GLU A 226 1.51 -27.78 1.80
CA GLU A 226 1.65 -28.49 3.09
C GLU A 226 2.60 -27.81 4.08
N LEU A 227 3.24 -26.70 3.68
CA LEU A 227 4.17 -25.97 4.55
C LEU A 227 3.40 -25.41 5.77
N LYS A 228 3.93 -25.67 6.97
CA LYS A 228 3.28 -25.33 8.26
C LYS A 228 3.69 -23.95 8.80
N ASP A 229 4.03 -23.04 7.91
CA ASP A 229 4.40 -21.66 8.27
C ASP A 229 3.26 -20.94 9.02
N PHE A 230 3.58 -19.80 9.62
CA PHE A 230 2.60 -18.98 10.32
C PHE A 230 1.47 -18.51 9.38
N LEU A 231 0.26 -18.45 9.93
CA LEU A 231 -0.92 -18.03 9.20
C LEU A 231 -0.76 -16.60 8.65
N PRO A 232 -1.07 -16.38 7.36
CA PRO A 232 -0.95 -15.07 6.73
C PRO A 232 -1.86 -14.03 7.40
N GLN A 233 -1.23 -12.90 7.74
CA GLN A 233 -1.87 -11.64 8.11
C GLN A 233 -1.51 -10.51 7.12
N GLY A 234 -0.82 -10.87 6.03
CA GLY A 234 -0.25 -9.89 5.09
C GLY A 234 -1.34 -9.16 4.31
N THR A 235 -1.16 -7.87 4.15
CA THR A 235 -1.95 -6.98 3.28
C THR A 235 -0.99 -6.52 2.18
N VAL A 236 -1.47 -6.30 0.96
CA VAL A 236 -0.65 -5.69 -0.10
C VAL A 236 -0.94 -4.20 -0.20
N GLY A 237 0.02 -3.43 -0.67
CA GLY A 237 -0.20 -2.00 -0.85
C GLY A 237 0.93 -1.29 -1.58
N ALA A 238 0.64 -0.08 -2.02
CA ALA A 238 1.56 0.79 -2.76
C ALA A 238 1.36 2.25 -2.36
N VAL A 239 2.45 3.01 -2.31
CA VAL A 239 2.44 4.47 -2.21
C VAL A 239 3.29 5.06 -3.33
N ALA A 240 2.81 6.13 -3.95
CA ALA A 240 3.53 6.78 -5.05
C ALA A 240 3.47 8.31 -4.98
N LEU A 241 4.55 8.94 -5.44
CA LEU A 241 4.67 10.37 -5.69
C LEU A 241 4.85 10.57 -7.19
N ASP A 242 4.00 11.35 -7.83
CA ASP A 242 4.16 11.70 -9.25
C ASP A 242 4.95 13.00 -9.46
N SER A 243 5.32 13.27 -10.72
CA SER A 243 6.09 14.46 -11.10
C SER A 243 5.31 15.77 -10.91
N SER A 244 3.99 15.71 -10.71
CA SER A 244 3.17 16.86 -10.36
C SER A 244 3.13 17.12 -8.86
N GLY A 245 3.78 16.27 -8.05
CA GLY A 245 3.83 16.39 -6.61
C GLY A 245 2.60 15.85 -5.90
N HIS A 246 1.76 15.04 -6.58
CA HIS A 246 0.65 14.37 -5.93
C HIS A 246 1.08 13.03 -5.34
N LEU A 247 0.50 12.72 -4.19
CA LEU A 247 0.68 11.49 -3.45
C LEU A 247 -0.57 10.63 -3.55
N SER A 248 -0.39 9.34 -3.76
CA SER A 248 -1.48 8.37 -3.75
C SER A 248 -1.09 7.12 -2.96
N VAL A 249 -2.10 6.46 -2.40
CA VAL A 249 -1.97 5.18 -1.72
C VAL A 249 -3.06 4.22 -2.17
N ALA A 250 -2.70 2.96 -2.37
CA ALA A 250 -3.60 1.84 -2.60
C ALA A 250 -3.28 0.70 -1.63
N THR A 251 -4.30 0.07 -1.07
CA THR A 251 -4.16 -1.06 -0.14
C THR A 251 -5.23 -2.12 -0.42
N SER A 252 -4.88 -3.41 -0.36
CA SER A 252 -5.82 -4.52 -0.62
C SER A 252 -5.49 -5.75 0.22
N THR A 253 -6.51 -6.50 0.65
CA THR A 253 -6.34 -7.68 1.51
C THR A 253 -7.47 -8.70 1.38
N GLY A 254 -7.17 -9.98 1.60
CA GLY A 254 -8.15 -11.01 1.95
C GLY A 254 -8.56 -10.99 3.43
N GLY A 255 -7.84 -10.24 4.27
CA GLY A 255 -8.00 -10.18 5.72
C GLY A 255 -7.15 -11.21 6.44
N LYS A 256 -7.67 -11.80 7.53
CA LYS A 256 -6.98 -12.84 8.32
C LYS A 256 -7.54 -14.22 8.00
N THR A 257 -6.68 -15.23 7.97
CA THR A 257 -7.13 -16.63 7.85
C THR A 257 -8.09 -16.96 8.99
N ASN A 258 -9.21 -17.60 8.67
CA ASN A 258 -10.29 -17.97 9.57
C ASN A 258 -10.89 -16.77 10.31
N LYS A 259 -10.81 -15.55 9.73
CA LYS A 259 -11.55 -14.40 10.26
C LYS A 259 -13.03 -14.76 10.40
N PHE A 260 -13.67 -14.20 11.42
CA PHE A 260 -15.12 -14.32 11.54
C PHE A 260 -15.81 -13.69 10.30
N PRO A 261 -16.82 -14.35 9.70
CA PRO A 261 -17.72 -13.76 8.72
C PRO A 261 -18.12 -12.32 9.05
N GLY A 262 -17.75 -11.37 8.18
CA GLY A 262 -18.06 -9.95 8.40
C GLY A 262 -17.00 -9.17 9.19
N ARG A 263 -15.91 -9.81 9.64
CA ARG A 263 -14.74 -9.09 10.17
C ARG A 263 -14.14 -8.23 9.05
N ILE A 264 -14.02 -6.94 9.34
CA ILE A 264 -13.37 -5.93 8.52
C ILE A 264 -12.07 -5.51 9.21
N GLY A 265 -10.97 -5.41 8.45
CA GLY A 265 -9.67 -4.97 8.95
C GLY A 265 -9.45 -3.47 8.87
N ASP A 266 -8.19 -3.08 8.97
CA ASP A 266 -7.72 -1.70 8.84
C ASP A 266 -7.66 -1.22 7.38
N THR A 267 -7.47 -2.14 6.43
CA THR A 267 -7.29 -1.86 5.01
C THR A 267 -8.33 -0.89 4.42
N PRO A 268 -9.65 -1.10 4.61
CA PRO A 268 -10.66 -0.19 4.07
C PRO A 268 -10.96 1.01 4.99
N SER A 269 -10.30 1.13 6.15
CA SER A 269 -10.53 2.20 7.12
C SER A 269 -9.54 3.36 6.95
N VAL A 270 -10.06 4.50 6.48
CA VAL A 270 -9.30 5.74 6.30
C VAL A 270 -8.64 6.14 7.61
N GLY A 271 -7.33 6.37 7.57
CA GLY A 271 -6.57 6.78 8.75
C GLY A 271 -6.11 5.63 9.66
N SER A 272 -6.53 4.40 9.39
CA SER A 272 -5.99 3.20 10.05
C SER A 272 -4.99 2.51 9.13
N GLY A 273 -5.48 1.82 8.10
CA GLY A 273 -4.64 1.05 7.17
C GLY A 273 -4.07 1.86 6.01
N PHE A 274 -4.71 2.99 5.65
CA PHE A 274 -4.25 3.84 4.56
C PHE A 274 -4.52 5.32 4.82
N LEU A 275 -3.66 6.19 4.29
CA LEU A 275 -3.86 7.64 4.26
C LEU A 275 -2.95 8.27 3.20
N ALA A 276 -3.47 9.23 2.43
CA ALA A 276 -2.67 10.17 1.64
C ALA A 276 -3.19 11.60 1.86
N ASP A 277 -2.32 12.52 2.27
CA ASP A 277 -2.71 13.92 2.52
C ASP A 277 -1.58 14.89 2.16
N SER A 278 -1.94 16.13 1.85
CA SER A 278 -0.99 17.23 1.62
C SER A 278 -1.53 18.55 2.19
N TRP A 279 -0.62 19.41 2.65
CA TRP A 279 -0.97 20.68 3.30
C TRP A 279 0.15 21.73 3.12
N SER A 280 -0.22 23.01 3.12
CA SER A 280 0.74 24.11 3.28
C SER A 280 1.26 24.15 4.71
N ALA A 281 2.58 24.09 4.88
CA ALA A 281 3.26 24.35 6.14
C ALA A 281 3.86 25.76 6.14
N SER A 282 3.58 26.53 7.19
CA SER A 282 4.18 27.85 7.36
C SER A 282 5.62 27.72 7.86
N THR A 283 6.54 28.47 7.25
CA THR A 283 7.96 28.51 7.67
C THR A 283 8.19 29.29 8.98
N THR A 284 7.12 29.73 9.66
CA THR A 284 7.18 30.46 10.93
C THR A 284 7.35 29.50 12.11
N SER A 285 8.53 28.92 12.24
CA SER A 285 8.97 28.26 13.48
C SER A 285 10.33 28.81 13.86
N SER A 286 10.30 29.73 14.81
CA SER A 286 11.43 30.29 15.56
C SER A 286 12.10 29.21 16.42
N ASN A 287 12.76 28.25 15.78
CA ASN A 287 13.62 27.30 16.47
C ASN A 287 15.00 27.23 15.77
N PRO A 288 16.00 28.01 16.20
CA PRO A 288 17.25 28.21 15.45
C PRO A 288 18.23 27.01 15.52
N ARG A 289 17.77 25.78 15.77
CA ARG A 289 18.66 24.63 16.02
C ARG A 289 18.66 23.51 14.97
N PHE A 290 17.90 23.58 13.88
CA PHE A 290 17.77 22.40 13.00
C PHE A 290 18.08 22.56 11.51
N TYR A 291 18.62 23.70 11.05
CA TYR A 291 19.20 23.79 9.71
C TYR A 291 20.66 24.29 9.76
N LYS A 292 21.57 23.37 10.07
CA LYS A 292 23.01 23.57 9.92
C LYS A 292 23.69 22.37 9.27
N HIS A 293 23.26 21.99 8.07
CA HIS A 293 24.07 21.15 7.18
C HIS A 293 23.81 21.42 5.70
N ILE A 294 24.00 22.67 5.27
CA ILE A 294 24.45 22.98 3.91
C ILE A 294 25.48 24.11 4.03
N ARG A 295 26.76 23.76 4.22
CA ARG A 295 27.87 24.70 3.99
C ARG A 295 28.44 24.41 2.61
N SER A 296 27.95 25.10 1.59
CA SER A 296 28.73 25.30 0.37
C SER A 296 29.87 26.27 0.69
N SER A 297 31.09 25.74 0.70
CA SER A 297 32.39 26.40 0.47
C SER A 297 32.40 27.95 0.46
N GLY A 298 32.90 28.52 1.56
CA GLY A 298 33.13 29.96 1.77
C GLY A 298 34.23 30.59 0.91
N PHE A 299 34.56 30.02 -0.25
CA PHE A 299 35.60 30.54 -1.14
C PHE A 299 35.05 31.54 -2.18
N PHE A 300 33.77 31.41 -2.58
CA PHE A 300 33.16 32.31 -3.57
C PHE A 300 32.63 33.64 -3.02
N TYR A 301 32.41 33.75 -1.70
CA TYR A 301 31.86 34.96 -1.10
C TYR A 301 32.89 36.10 -1.00
N LEU A 302 34.18 35.76 -0.91
CA LEU A 302 35.26 36.76 -0.77
C LEU A 302 35.60 37.45 -2.10
N LEU A 303 35.48 36.74 -3.23
CA LEU A 303 35.73 37.29 -4.56
C LEU A 303 34.64 38.26 -5.04
N ARG A 304 33.40 38.11 -4.57
CA ARG A 304 32.29 39.00 -4.95
C ARG A 304 32.37 40.37 -4.27
N LYS A 305 33.13 40.52 -3.18
CA LYS A 305 33.27 41.80 -2.46
C LYS A 305 34.37 42.71 -3.02
N ILE A 306 35.24 42.19 -3.89
CA ILE A 306 36.36 42.96 -4.47
C ILE A 306 35.94 43.70 -5.74
N PHE A 307 34.87 43.27 -6.42
CA PHE A 307 34.53 43.76 -7.77
C PHE A 307 33.23 44.59 -7.91
N ASN A 308 32.59 45.06 -6.84
CA ASN A 308 31.40 45.92 -7.04
C ASN A 308 31.14 46.93 -5.90
N PRO A 309 31.66 48.17 -5.99
CA PRO A 309 31.34 49.23 -5.06
C PRO A 309 30.26 50.13 -5.69
N ARG A 310 28.98 49.81 -5.48
CA ARG A 310 27.88 50.79 -5.57
C ARG A 310 26.61 50.21 -4.96
N GLY A 311 26.11 50.91 -3.96
CA GLY A 311 24.96 50.50 -3.18
C GLY A 311 23.64 50.57 -3.95
N SER A 312 22.73 49.69 -3.56
CA SER A 312 21.30 49.97 -3.61
C SER A 312 20.68 49.36 -2.35
N LYS A 313 20.05 50.22 -1.54
CA LYS A 313 19.21 49.81 -0.40
C LYS A 313 17.95 49.18 -0.97
N THR A 314 17.98 47.90 -1.26
CA THR A 314 16.76 47.13 -1.53
C THR A 314 16.22 46.64 -0.19
N LEU A 315 15.06 47.17 0.22
CA LEU A 315 14.26 46.63 1.31
C LEU A 315 14.12 45.11 1.12
N LEU A 316 14.61 44.34 2.08
CA LEU A 316 14.31 42.91 2.20
C LEU A 316 12.82 42.79 2.54
N LYS A 317 11.98 42.58 1.53
CA LYS A 317 10.66 41.97 1.74
C LYS A 317 10.91 40.54 2.22
N GLY A 318 10.62 40.28 3.50
CA GLY A 318 10.60 38.93 4.04
C GLY A 318 9.53 38.11 3.32
N GLY A 319 9.96 37.26 2.38
CA GLY A 319 9.09 36.28 1.75
C GLY A 319 8.80 35.16 2.74
N HIS A 320 7.59 35.12 3.27
CA HIS A 320 7.05 33.91 3.88
C HIS A 320 6.90 32.87 2.76
N GLY A 321 7.87 31.96 2.64
CA GLY A 321 7.73 30.80 1.76
C GLY A 321 6.82 29.78 2.44
N GLU A 322 5.62 29.54 1.90
CA GLU A 322 4.86 28.33 2.25
C GLU A 322 5.57 27.13 1.60
N ILE A 323 5.85 26.11 2.40
CA ILE A 323 6.39 24.83 1.90
C ILE A 323 5.23 23.85 1.93
N GLU A 324 4.88 23.26 0.80
CA GLU A 324 3.88 22.20 0.78
C GLU A 324 4.49 20.91 1.33
N GLN A 325 3.83 20.30 2.30
CA GLN A 325 4.18 19.00 2.87
C GLN A 325 3.12 17.97 2.49
N GLY A 326 3.48 16.69 2.56
CA GLY A 326 2.52 15.62 2.33
C GLY A 326 3.06 14.27 2.76
N ILE A 327 2.14 13.32 2.90
CA ILE A 327 2.45 11.96 3.31
C ILE A 327 1.48 10.97 2.66
N ALA A 328 1.99 9.83 2.22
CA ALA A 328 1.20 8.65 1.86
C ALA A 328 1.65 7.45 2.71
N ILE A 329 0.70 6.67 3.23
CA ILE A 329 0.93 5.57 4.18
C ILE A 329 0.06 4.38 3.79
N SER A 330 0.67 3.21 3.61
CA SER A 330 -0.03 1.92 3.53
C SER A 330 0.48 0.98 4.62
N GLY A 331 -0.43 0.51 5.47
CA GLY A 331 -0.16 -0.39 6.60
C GLY A 331 -0.37 -1.86 6.26
N THR A 332 0.30 -2.74 7.01
CA THR A 332 0.08 -4.18 6.97
C THR A 332 0.40 -4.86 8.29
N GLY A 333 -0.46 -5.75 8.75
CA GLY A 333 -0.25 -6.54 9.95
C GLY A 333 -1.56 -6.93 10.62
N ASP A 334 -1.57 -6.94 11.96
CA ASP A 334 -2.78 -7.16 12.74
C ASP A 334 -3.70 -5.94 12.66
N GLY A 335 -4.62 -5.97 11.70
CA GLY A 335 -5.53 -4.86 11.44
C GLY A 335 -6.37 -4.41 12.63
N ASP A 336 -6.60 -5.26 13.64
CA ASP A 336 -7.42 -4.88 14.80
C ASP A 336 -6.68 -3.87 15.68
N PHE A 337 -5.34 -3.94 15.74
CA PHE A 337 -4.51 -2.97 16.46
C PHE A 337 -4.25 -1.70 15.64
N PHE A 338 -4.12 -1.81 14.31
CA PHE A 338 -4.07 -0.64 13.42
C PHE A 338 -5.34 0.20 13.52
N LEU A 339 -6.51 -0.45 13.61
CA LEU A 339 -7.80 0.20 13.86
C LEU A 339 -7.81 0.91 15.22
N ARG A 340 -7.50 0.20 16.31
CA ARG A 340 -7.54 0.77 17.67
C ARG A 340 -6.59 1.95 17.88
N THR A 341 -5.51 2.02 17.11
CA THR A 341 -4.50 3.08 17.22
C THR A 341 -4.65 4.18 16.17
N ASN A 342 -5.56 4.04 15.20
CA ASN A 342 -5.66 4.92 14.03
C ASN A 342 -4.27 5.17 13.41
N PHE A 343 -3.55 4.08 13.15
CA PHE A 343 -2.10 4.09 12.91
C PHE A 343 -1.64 5.13 11.88
N ALA A 344 -2.22 5.14 10.67
CA ALA A 344 -1.83 6.09 9.62
C ALA A 344 -2.11 7.55 10.00
N SER A 345 -3.29 7.85 10.54
CA SER A 345 -3.64 9.21 11.01
C SER A 345 -2.78 9.66 12.18
N SER A 346 -2.40 8.75 13.10
CA SER A 346 -1.50 9.07 14.22
C SER A 346 -0.16 9.62 13.70
N ILE A 347 0.41 9.01 12.66
CA ILE A 347 1.64 9.50 12.02
C ILE A 347 1.40 10.86 11.36
N ALA A 348 0.39 10.94 10.48
CA ALA A 348 0.13 12.14 9.70
C ALA A 348 -0.17 13.36 10.59
N HIS A 349 -0.98 13.20 11.64
CA HIS A 349 -1.35 14.27 12.56
C HIS A 349 -0.18 14.74 13.42
N ARG A 350 0.71 13.84 13.84
CA ARG A 350 1.94 14.23 14.56
C ARG A 350 2.84 15.11 13.72
N ILE A 351 2.93 14.83 12.41
CA ILE A 351 3.71 15.63 11.47
C ILE A 351 2.99 16.96 11.23
N ARG A 352 1.74 16.92 10.77
CA ARG A 352 0.96 18.09 10.35
C ARG A 352 0.68 19.07 11.48
N TYR A 353 0.13 18.59 12.59
CA TYR A 353 -0.33 19.45 13.68
C TYR A 353 0.70 19.54 14.81
N GLY A 354 1.49 18.49 15.00
CA GLY A 354 2.53 18.45 16.02
C GLY A 354 3.87 19.01 15.57
N ASN A 355 4.04 19.35 14.28
CA ASN A 355 5.32 19.73 13.67
C ASN A 355 6.45 18.73 13.99
N MET A 356 6.09 17.45 14.14
CA MET A 356 7.03 16.41 14.53
C MET A 356 7.81 15.93 13.30
N PRO A 357 9.15 15.74 13.39
CA PRO A 357 9.91 15.12 12.32
C PRO A 357 9.37 13.73 11.96
N PHE A 358 9.39 13.37 10.67
CA PHE A 358 8.83 12.12 10.14
C PHE A 358 9.29 10.89 10.93
N GLU A 359 10.59 10.70 11.13
CA GLU A 359 11.15 9.54 11.83
C GLU A 359 10.66 9.45 13.28
N LYS A 360 10.49 10.60 13.93
CA LYS A 360 10.00 10.66 15.31
C LYS A 360 8.50 10.34 15.38
N ALA A 361 7.71 10.85 14.43
CA ALA A 361 6.28 10.56 14.33
C ALA A 361 6.02 9.07 14.03
N ILE A 362 6.76 8.50 13.07
CA ILE A 362 6.70 7.09 12.72
C ILE A 362 7.08 6.22 13.93
N ARG A 363 8.19 6.52 14.61
CA ARG A 363 8.62 5.77 15.79
C ARG A 363 7.57 5.81 16.90
N ALA A 364 7.00 6.98 17.19
CA ALA A 364 5.97 7.13 18.22
C ALA A 364 4.72 6.29 17.91
N ALA A 365 4.25 6.30 16.66
CA ALA A 365 3.10 5.49 16.26
C ALA A 365 3.40 3.98 16.32
N MET A 366 4.61 3.56 15.94
CA MET A 366 5.05 2.16 16.08
C MET A 366 5.14 1.73 17.54
N ASP A 367 5.65 2.59 18.43
CA ASP A 367 5.73 2.31 19.87
C ASP A 367 4.32 2.14 20.48
N GLU A 368 3.36 2.98 20.06
CA GLU A 368 1.95 2.86 20.47
C GLU A 368 1.32 1.56 19.97
N LEU A 369 1.57 1.19 18.71
CA LEU A 369 1.10 -0.04 18.10
C LEU A 369 1.67 -1.28 18.82
N ILE A 370 2.99 -1.30 19.06
CA ILE A 370 3.69 -2.37 19.80
C ILE A 370 3.16 -2.49 21.22
N LYS A 371 3.00 -1.36 21.92
CA LYS A 371 2.47 -1.33 23.29
C LYS A 371 1.05 -1.88 23.35
N SER A 372 0.20 -1.50 22.40
CA SER A 372 -1.17 -2.00 22.31
C SER A 372 -1.20 -3.51 22.05
N TYR A 373 -0.35 -4.00 21.15
CA TYR A 373 -0.23 -5.42 20.83
C TYR A 373 0.32 -6.27 21.98
N GLY A 374 1.18 -5.70 22.83
CA GLY A 374 1.79 -6.38 23.96
C GLY A 374 3.05 -7.19 23.61
N SER A 375 3.54 -7.10 22.37
CA SER A 375 4.81 -7.72 21.93
C SER A 375 5.56 -6.79 20.99
N LYS A 376 6.90 -6.78 21.11
CA LYS A 376 7.81 -6.00 20.26
C LYS A 376 7.85 -6.48 18.80
N LYS A 377 7.36 -7.68 18.52
CA LYS A 377 7.33 -8.29 17.19
C LYS A 377 5.99 -8.98 16.95
N GLY A 378 5.58 -8.98 15.69
CA GLY A 378 4.41 -9.70 15.19
C GLY A 378 3.23 -8.81 14.83
N VAL A 379 3.21 -7.55 15.23
CA VAL A 379 2.05 -6.67 14.97
C VAL A 379 1.97 -6.19 13.53
N GLY A 380 3.09 -5.96 12.84
CA GLY A 380 3.08 -5.52 11.44
C GLY A 380 4.13 -4.47 11.07
N GLY A 381 3.85 -3.70 10.03
CA GLY A 381 4.68 -2.61 9.52
C GLY A 381 3.91 -1.73 8.55
N ALA A 382 4.61 -0.80 7.89
CA ALA A 382 4.02 0.06 6.87
C ALA A 382 5.07 0.53 5.86
N ILE A 383 4.59 1.05 4.73
CA ILE A 383 5.36 1.90 3.82
C ILE A 383 4.85 3.33 3.97
N VAL A 384 5.77 4.29 4.08
CA VAL A 384 5.49 5.72 4.21
C VAL A 384 6.28 6.47 3.16
N LEU A 385 5.67 7.43 2.47
CA LEU A 385 6.32 8.26 1.46
C LEU A 385 6.01 9.74 1.71
N ASP A 386 7.03 10.59 1.71
CA ASP A 386 6.87 12.05 1.82
C ASP A 386 6.86 12.75 0.45
N LYS A 387 6.65 14.06 0.46
CA LYS A 387 6.55 14.89 -0.76
C LYS A 387 7.91 15.14 -1.43
N GLU A 388 9.00 14.83 -0.73
CA GLU A 388 10.37 14.84 -1.23
C GLU A 388 10.78 13.50 -1.87
N GLY A 389 9.89 12.50 -1.84
CA GLY A 389 10.14 11.18 -2.42
C GLY A 389 10.97 10.26 -1.52
N LYS A 390 11.13 10.60 -0.23
CA LYS A 390 11.80 9.74 0.75
C LYS A 390 10.81 8.73 1.31
N ALA A 391 11.21 7.47 1.23
CA ALA A 391 10.43 6.35 1.71
C ALA A 391 10.92 5.87 3.08
N PHE A 392 9.99 5.47 3.94
CA PHE A 392 10.27 4.85 5.23
C PHE A 392 9.54 3.51 5.32
N PHE A 393 10.17 2.55 5.99
CA PHE A 393 9.70 1.16 6.09
C PHE A 393 9.65 0.69 7.55
N PRO A 394 8.86 1.34 8.43
CA PRO A 394 8.74 0.91 9.82
C PRO A 394 8.24 -0.53 9.90
N LEU A 395 8.87 -1.33 10.77
CA LEU A 395 8.59 -2.75 10.89
C LEU A 395 8.70 -3.22 12.34
N ALA A 396 7.63 -3.83 12.84
CA ALA A 396 7.53 -4.55 14.10
C ALA A 396 7.12 -6.02 13.84
N ALA A 397 7.82 -6.66 12.90
CA ALA A 397 7.70 -8.07 12.55
C ALA A 397 9.06 -8.59 12.05
N ASN A 398 9.20 -9.90 11.84
CA ASN A 398 10.44 -10.47 11.31
C ASN A 398 10.59 -10.24 9.81
N THR A 399 9.47 -10.16 9.07
CA THR A 399 9.48 -9.90 7.64
C THR A 399 8.42 -8.90 7.23
N MET A 400 8.71 -8.21 6.14
CA MET A 400 7.76 -7.48 5.31
C MET A 400 8.29 -7.54 3.88
N ASN A 401 7.56 -8.22 3.01
CA ASN A 401 7.81 -8.22 1.57
C ASN A 401 7.69 -6.77 1.09
N ARG A 402 8.78 -6.12 0.68
CA ARG A 402 8.78 -4.69 0.35
C ARG A 402 9.76 -4.36 -0.78
N GLY A 403 9.46 -3.28 -1.49
CA GLY A 403 10.32 -2.78 -2.53
C GLY A 403 10.19 -1.30 -2.77
N LEU A 404 11.21 -0.72 -3.39
CA LEU A 404 11.32 0.69 -3.72
C LEU A 404 11.91 0.87 -5.12
N ILE A 405 11.34 1.79 -5.88
CA ILE A 405 11.97 2.42 -7.05
C ILE A 405 11.77 3.93 -6.92
N SER A 406 12.87 4.68 -6.88
CA SER A 406 12.85 6.14 -6.69
C SER A 406 14.16 6.78 -7.15
N ALA A 407 14.19 8.11 -7.18
CA ALA A 407 15.42 8.88 -7.40
C ALA A 407 16.56 8.47 -6.44
N GLN A 408 16.25 8.14 -5.17
CA GLN A 408 17.25 7.71 -4.17
C GLN A 408 17.92 6.38 -4.53
N THR A 409 17.18 5.52 -5.24
CA THR A 409 17.69 4.24 -5.75
C THR A 409 18.35 4.35 -7.12
N GLY A 410 18.45 5.56 -7.69
CA GLY A 410 18.86 5.76 -9.09
C GLY A 410 17.88 5.11 -10.07
N TYR A 411 16.59 5.03 -9.70
CA TYR A 411 15.53 4.32 -10.43
C TYR A 411 15.83 2.84 -10.70
N GLN A 412 16.61 2.21 -9.81
CA GLN A 412 16.80 0.77 -9.80
C GLN A 412 15.90 0.14 -8.74
N THR A 413 15.21 -0.94 -9.08
CA THR A 413 14.38 -1.67 -8.10
C THR A 413 15.23 -2.23 -6.98
N LYS A 414 14.88 -1.89 -5.75
CA LYS A 414 15.42 -2.47 -4.52
C LYS A 414 14.33 -3.27 -3.84
N ILE A 415 14.67 -4.48 -3.38
CA ILE A 415 13.74 -5.41 -2.73
C ILE A 415 14.34 -5.86 -1.41
N ALA A 416 13.50 -5.92 -0.37
CA ALA A 416 13.84 -6.45 0.94
C ALA A 416 12.66 -7.27 1.48
N ILE A 417 12.95 -8.29 2.27
CA ILE A 417 11.96 -9.16 2.89
C ILE A 417 12.19 -9.21 4.39
N PHE A 418 13.41 -9.52 4.82
CA PHE A 418 13.75 -9.62 6.24
C PHE A 418 13.96 -8.24 6.88
N TYR A 419 13.85 -8.16 8.20
CA TYR A 419 13.90 -6.89 8.93
C TYR A 419 15.28 -6.20 8.90
N ASP A 420 16.33 -6.97 8.69
CA ASP A 420 17.73 -6.55 8.64
C ASP A 420 18.20 -6.16 7.23
N GLU A 421 17.38 -6.40 6.21
CA GLU A 421 17.66 -6.00 4.84
C GLU A 421 17.34 -4.52 4.61
N SER A 422 18.30 -3.77 4.04
CA SER A 422 18.07 -2.39 3.62
C SER A 422 17.60 -2.29 2.16
N LEU A 423 16.77 -1.28 1.89
CA LEU A 423 16.37 -0.87 0.54
C LEU A 423 17.24 0.27 -0.02
N ALA A 424 18.11 0.90 0.80
CA ALA A 424 19.08 1.92 0.41
C ALA A 424 20.23 1.99 1.43
#